data_AF-W2KWH8-F1
#
_entry.id   AF-W2KWH8-F1
#
_cell.length_a   1.000
_cell.length_b   1.000
_cell.length_c   1.000
_cell.angle_alpha   90.00
_cell.angle_beta   90.00
_cell.angle_gamma   90.00
#
_symmetry.space_group_name_H-M   'P 1'
#
loop_
_entity.id
_entity.type
_entity.pdbx_description
1 polymer ?
#
loop_
_entity_poly.entity_id
_entity_poly.type
_entity_poly.pdbx_seq_one_letter_code
_entity_poly.pdbx_strand_id
1 'polypeptide(L)'
;MVHVPIRAVRFIRTASSKALHTVRRQGEPGTLDCRYFFFDKLGRKQSPWHNVPLYAPSSLEHPQEVDIPSIFHFVNEIPKGSREKMEIAGEEEFNPIKQDERKGAPRLYHSPSLVNYGCLPQTWEDPNHVDPSTKHGGDNDPIDVCEIGSRVASIGEIYPVKVLGVLGMIDSGETDWKVIAINVNDPLAADINDLRDLRNTPLHDVVSQVHRWFRDYKIPDGKPPSDFAFNGEAQSKDFAVEVIQQTHESWKQLVGDELAFNSKLWTRTNV
;
A
#
# COMPACT_ATOMS: atom_id res chain seq x y z
N MET A 1 -45.19 -34.62 -18.88
CA MET A 1 -44.42 -34.21 -17.69
C MET A 1 -42.98 -34.63 -17.91
N VAL A 2 -42.10 -33.68 -18.23
CA VAL A 2 -40.67 -33.95 -18.49
C VAL A 2 -39.92 -33.69 -17.18
N HIS A 3 -39.25 -34.70 -16.66
CA HIS A 3 -38.51 -34.66 -15.39
C HIS A 3 -37.11 -34.08 -15.65
N VAL A 4 -36.85 -32.86 -15.18
CA VAL A 4 -35.53 -32.22 -15.26
C VAL A 4 -34.75 -32.57 -13.99
N PRO A 5 -33.55 -33.18 -14.08
CA PRO A 5 -32.79 -33.56 -12.89
C PRO A 5 -32.17 -32.31 -12.24
N ILE A 6 -32.40 -32.15 -10.95
CA ILE A 6 -31.78 -31.11 -10.12
C ILE A 6 -30.29 -31.44 -10.00
N ARG A 7 -29.44 -30.62 -10.62
CA ARG A 7 -27.98 -30.70 -10.44
C ARG A 7 -27.64 -30.34 -8.98
N ALA A 8 -26.99 -31.27 -8.29
CA ALA A 8 -26.44 -31.02 -6.96
C ALA A 8 -25.44 -29.87 -7.01
N VAL A 9 -25.71 -28.82 -6.24
CA VAL A 9 -24.76 -27.72 -6.00
C VAL A 9 -23.62 -28.27 -5.15
N ARG A 10 -22.47 -28.53 -5.78
CA ARG A 10 -21.23 -28.80 -5.04
C ARG A 10 -20.80 -27.51 -4.39
N PHE A 11 -20.93 -27.42 -3.06
CA PHE A 11 -20.18 -26.43 -2.28
C PHE A 11 -18.70 -26.72 -2.44
N ILE A 12 -18.02 -25.93 -3.26
CA ILE A 12 -16.56 -25.89 -3.30
C ILE A 12 -16.15 -25.22 -1.99
N ARG A 13 -15.57 -25.99 -1.08
CA ARG A 13 -14.82 -25.43 0.05
C ARG A 13 -13.67 -24.63 -0.54
N THR A 14 -13.76 -23.31 -0.51
CA THR A 14 -12.63 -22.43 -0.77
C THR A 14 -11.50 -22.84 0.17
N ALA A 15 -10.40 -23.31 -0.40
CA ALA A 15 -9.19 -23.56 0.37
C ALA A 15 -8.73 -22.20 0.90
N SER A 16 -8.86 -21.99 2.21
CA SER A 16 -8.28 -20.81 2.88
C SER A 16 -6.81 -20.78 2.53
N SER A 17 -6.40 -19.82 1.69
CA SER A 17 -4.98 -19.54 1.49
C SER A 17 -4.45 -19.15 2.87
N LYS A 18 -3.65 -20.03 3.48
CA LYS A 18 -3.04 -19.74 4.77
C LYS A 18 -2.19 -18.50 4.58
N ALA A 19 -2.53 -17.42 5.30
CA ALA A 19 -1.83 -16.15 5.28
C ALA A 19 -0.30 -16.37 5.24
N LEU A 20 0.38 -15.60 4.39
CA LEU A 20 1.84 -15.67 4.25
C LEU A 20 2.54 -15.37 5.58
N HIS A 21 1.93 -14.51 6.38
CA HIS A 21 2.46 -14.01 7.63
C HIS A 21 1.38 -14.01 8.73
N THR A 22 1.85 -13.97 9.97
CA THR A 22 1.05 -13.63 11.14
C THR A 22 1.57 -12.33 11.74
N VAL A 23 0.67 -11.48 12.22
CA VAL A 23 1.00 -10.21 12.86
C VAL A 23 0.76 -10.34 14.36
N ARG A 24 1.72 -9.90 15.17
CA ARG A 24 1.59 -9.86 16.64
C ARG A 24 1.84 -8.44 17.12
N ARG A 25 0.87 -7.91 17.86
CA ARG A 25 1.01 -6.65 18.58
C ARG A 25 1.86 -6.85 19.84
N GLN A 26 2.77 -5.93 20.08
CA GLN A 26 3.48 -5.75 21.34
C GLN A 26 3.26 -4.32 21.82
N GLY A 27 2.97 -4.12 23.10
CA GLY A 27 2.56 -2.83 23.64
C GLY A 27 1.05 -2.56 23.50
N GLU A 28 0.63 -1.42 24.02
CA GLU A 28 -0.78 -0.99 24.05
C GLU A 28 -1.11 -0.07 22.86
N PRO A 29 -2.24 -0.26 22.16
CA PRO A 29 -2.64 0.65 21.09
C PRO A 29 -2.72 2.11 21.57
N GLY A 30 -2.25 3.06 20.74
CA GLY A 30 -2.23 4.48 21.07
C GLY A 30 -1.09 4.92 21.98
N THR A 31 -0.02 4.11 22.10
CA THR A 31 1.22 4.47 22.79
C THR A 31 2.43 4.40 21.84
N LEU A 32 3.51 5.11 22.19
CA LEU A 32 4.73 5.19 21.36
C LEU A 32 5.54 3.90 21.31
N ASP A 33 5.33 2.98 22.26
CA ASP A 33 5.98 1.67 22.32
C ASP A 33 5.19 0.56 21.59
N CYS A 34 3.99 0.85 21.10
CA CYS A 34 3.18 -0.12 20.37
C CYS A 34 3.83 -0.48 19.03
N ARG A 35 3.97 -1.78 18.76
CA ARG A 35 4.53 -2.33 17.52
C ARG A 35 3.71 -3.51 17.02
N TYR A 36 3.64 -3.64 15.71
CA TYR A 36 3.04 -4.78 15.02
C TYR A 36 4.13 -5.53 14.27
N PHE A 37 4.57 -6.66 14.82
CA PHE A 37 5.64 -7.49 14.27
C PHE A 37 5.10 -8.61 13.40
N PHE A 38 5.84 -8.94 12.33
CA PHE A 38 5.48 -9.95 11.35
C PHE A 38 6.28 -11.23 11.57
N PHE A 39 5.62 -12.37 11.42
CA PHE A 39 6.22 -13.69 11.57
C PHE A 39 5.77 -14.60 10.44
N ASP A 40 6.69 -15.39 9.89
CA ASP A 40 6.37 -16.42 8.90
C ASP A 40 5.67 -17.63 9.54
N LYS A 41 5.35 -18.63 8.71
CA LYS A 41 4.70 -19.88 9.13
C LYS A 41 5.52 -20.72 10.12
N LEU A 42 6.82 -20.46 10.23
CA LEU A 42 7.73 -21.12 11.17
C LEU A 42 7.92 -20.29 12.46
N GLY A 43 7.26 -19.14 12.57
CA GLY A 43 7.39 -18.23 13.72
C GLY A 43 8.66 -17.39 13.70
N ARG A 44 9.36 -17.30 12.56
CA ARG A 44 10.55 -16.45 12.41
C ARG A 44 10.11 -15.03 12.08
N LYS A 45 10.71 -14.05 12.75
CA LYS A 45 10.44 -12.62 12.53
C LYS A 45 10.79 -12.25 11.08
N GLN A 46 9.92 -11.49 10.44
CA GLN A 46 10.06 -11.02 9.06
C GLN A 46 9.90 -9.51 9.03
N SER A 47 10.54 -8.88 8.04
CA SER A 47 10.26 -7.50 7.67
C SER A 47 9.09 -7.43 6.68
N PRO A 48 8.05 -6.63 6.96
CA PRO A 48 6.98 -6.39 6.00
C PRO A 48 7.48 -5.64 4.77
N TRP A 49 8.53 -4.84 4.91
CA TRP A 49 9.11 -4.10 3.80
C TRP A 49 9.98 -4.98 2.89
N HIS A 50 10.84 -5.83 3.46
CA HIS A 50 11.88 -6.50 2.67
C HIS A 50 11.62 -7.98 2.40
N ASN A 51 10.85 -8.67 3.26
CA ASN A 51 10.62 -10.11 3.13
C ASN A 51 9.30 -10.47 2.44
N VAL A 52 8.37 -9.52 2.33
CA VAL A 52 7.15 -9.71 1.55
C VAL A 52 7.47 -9.45 0.07
N PRO A 53 7.23 -10.40 -0.85
CA PRO A 53 7.49 -10.17 -2.27
C PRO A 53 6.62 -9.04 -2.82
N LEU A 54 7.19 -8.15 -3.63
CA LEU A 54 6.41 -7.10 -4.33
C LEU A 54 5.25 -7.70 -5.13
N TYR A 55 5.55 -8.68 -5.98
CA TYR A 55 4.57 -9.31 -6.86
C TYR A 55 3.80 -10.40 -6.12
N ALA A 56 2.47 -10.39 -6.26
CA ALA A 56 1.61 -11.44 -5.74
C ALA A 56 1.31 -12.49 -6.83
N PRO A 57 1.25 -13.78 -6.48
CA PRO A 57 0.95 -14.83 -7.44
C PRO A 57 -0.45 -14.61 -8.03
N SER A 58 -0.57 -14.79 -9.35
CA SER A 58 -1.83 -14.73 -10.07
C SER A 58 -2.71 -15.96 -9.79
N SER A 59 -3.11 -16.19 -8.53
CA SER A 59 -4.12 -17.21 -8.23
C SER A 59 -5.52 -16.63 -8.45
N LEU A 60 -5.83 -16.28 -9.70
CA LEU A 60 -7.21 -16.10 -10.12
C LEU A 60 -7.74 -17.47 -10.56
N GLU A 61 -8.91 -17.87 -10.04
CA GLU A 61 -9.60 -19.10 -10.47
C GLU A 61 -10.12 -19.01 -11.93
N HIS A 62 -9.86 -17.90 -12.63
CA HIS A 62 -10.26 -17.65 -14.02
C HIS A 62 -9.06 -17.14 -14.84
N PRO A 63 -8.37 -18.01 -15.61
CA PRO A 63 -7.14 -17.70 -16.33
C PRO A 63 -7.37 -17.06 -17.72
N GLN A 64 -8.50 -16.39 -17.96
CA GLN A 64 -8.74 -15.72 -19.23
C GLN A 64 -8.42 -14.22 -19.10
N GLU A 65 -7.29 -13.83 -19.69
CA GLU A 65 -6.91 -12.46 -20.08
C GLU A 65 -6.78 -11.43 -18.95
N VAL A 66 -6.01 -11.74 -17.90
CA VAL A 66 -5.42 -10.68 -17.06
C VAL A 66 -3.94 -10.60 -17.40
N ASP A 67 -3.53 -9.49 -18.01
CA ASP A 67 -2.12 -9.16 -18.17
C ASP A 67 -1.46 -9.24 -16.79
N ILE A 68 -0.52 -10.17 -16.66
CA ILE A 68 0.12 -10.60 -15.41
C ILE A 68 0.93 -9.47 -14.69
N PRO A 69 1.42 -8.36 -15.29
CA PRO A 69 2.37 -7.48 -14.61
C PRO A 69 1.75 -6.45 -13.64
N SER A 70 0.55 -6.65 -13.07
CA SER A 70 -0.12 -5.60 -12.26
C SER A 70 -0.78 -6.05 -10.95
N ILE A 71 -0.47 -7.26 -10.47
CA ILE A 71 -0.94 -7.73 -9.15
C ILE A 71 0.22 -7.71 -8.15
N PHE A 72 0.04 -6.93 -7.08
CA PHE A 72 1.06 -6.68 -6.09
C PHE A 72 0.57 -7.08 -4.69
N HIS A 73 1.49 -7.45 -3.79
CA HIS A 73 1.15 -7.49 -2.38
C HIS A 73 1.04 -6.07 -1.85
N PHE A 74 -0.04 -5.81 -1.11
CA PHE A 74 -0.22 -4.59 -0.34
C PHE A 74 -0.06 -4.92 1.14
N VAL A 75 0.69 -4.08 1.86
CA VAL A 75 0.80 -4.14 3.33
C VAL A 75 -0.07 -3.03 3.89
N ASN A 76 -1.19 -3.38 4.53
CA ASN A 76 -2.07 -2.38 5.12
C ASN A 76 -1.49 -1.83 6.43
N GLU A 77 -1.38 -0.52 6.56
CA GLU A 77 -0.87 0.16 7.76
C GLU A 77 -2.00 0.81 8.54
N ILE A 78 -2.88 1.55 7.85
CA ILE A 78 -3.95 2.36 8.42
C ILE A 78 -5.29 1.85 7.88
N PRO A 79 -6.09 1.15 8.71
CA PRO A 79 -7.44 0.72 8.35
C PRO A 79 -8.32 1.88 7.90
N LYS A 80 -9.14 1.65 6.86
CA LYS A 80 -10.19 2.59 6.46
C LYS A 80 -11.06 3.02 7.64
N GLY A 81 -11.27 4.33 7.79
CA GLY A 81 -12.04 4.92 8.89
C GLY A 81 -11.28 5.10 10.21
N SER A 82 -10.02 4.65 10.31
CA SER A 82 -9.17 4.91 11.47
C SER A 82 -8.44 6.26 11.36
N ARG A 83 -7.80 6.71 12.45
CA ARG A 83 -7.11 8.01 12.51
C ARG A 83 -5.65 7.89 12.96
N GLU A 84 -5.27 6.77 13.53
CA GLU A 84 -3.92 6.46 13.96
C GLU A 84 -3.01 6.48 12.73
N LYS A 85 -2.04 7.41 12.68
CA LYS A 85 -1.05 7.42 11.60
C LYS A 85 -0.05 6.31 11.88
N MET A 86 -0.33 5.13 11.35
CA MET A 86 0.54 3.97 11.41
C MET A 86 1.42 3.92 10.16
N GLU A 87 2.66 3.44 10.31
CA GLU A 87 3.63 3.33 9.22
C GLU A 87 4.64 2.20 9.52
N ILE A 88 5.22 1.62 8.49
CA ILE A 88 6.43 0.80 8.60
C ILE A 88 7.55 1.62 9.25
N ALA A 89 8.13 1.10 10.33
CA ALA A 89 9.27 1.73 10.99
C ALA A 89 10.57 1.44 10.21
N GLY A 90 10.88 2.26 9.20
CA GLY A 90 12.00 2.04 8.28
C GLY A 90 13.37 1.87 8.95
N GLU A 91 13.62 2.57 10.07
CA GLU A 91 14.89 2.51 10.82
C GLU A 91 14.93 1.39 11.88
N GLU A 92 13.81 0.72 12.18
CA GLU A 92 13.74 -0.29 13.24
C GLU A 92 13.98 -1.70 12.70
N GLU A 93 14.62 -2.55 13.51
CA GLU A 93 14.92 -3.93 13.14
C GLU A 93 13.65 -4.71 12.77
N PHE A 94 13.64 -5.31 11.57
CA PHE A 94 12.49 -5.98 10.96
C PHE A 94 11.30 -5.08 10.60
N ASN A 95 11.49 -3.76 10.57
CA ASN A 95 10.52 -2.74 10.14
C ASN A 95 9.06 -3.02 10.62
N PRO A 96 8.81 -3.19 11.93
CA PRO A 96 7.43 -3.34 12.42
C PRO A 96 6.58 -2.13 12.05
N ILE A 97 5.26 -2.29 12.02
CA ILE A 97 4.38 -1.12 11.93
C ILE A 97 4.30 -0.45 13.30
N LYS A 98 4.46 0.87 13.35
CA LYS A 98 4.33 1.72 14.54
C LYS A 98 3.44 2.91 14.26
N GLN A 99 2.98 3.59 15.32
CA GLN A 99 2.33 4.88 15.16
C GLN A 99 3.40 5.99 15.06
N ASP A 100 3.28 6.87 14.08
CA ASP A 100 4.12 8.05 13.91
C ASP A 100 4.06 8.93 15.19
N GLU A 101 5.16 9.59 15.52
CA GLU A 101 5.24 10.48 16.68
C GLU A 101 5.20 11.94 16.22
N ARG A 102 4.40 12.75 16.91
CA ARG A 102 4.45 14.20 16.74
C ARG A 102 4.40 14.92 18.08
N LYS A 103 5.44 15.71 18.34
CA LYS A 103 5.62 16.48 19.57
C LYS A 103 5.55 15.60 20.84
N GLY A 104 6.20 14.43 20.83
CA GLY A 104 6.25 13.54 21.98
C GLY A 104 4.99 12.69 22.20
N ALA A 105 4.05 12.68 21.24
CA ALA A 105 2.79 11.94 21.36
C ALA A 105 2.48 11.16 20.07
N PRO A 106 1.78 10.00 20.16
CA PRO A 106 1.33 9.27 18.99
C PRO A 106 0.41 10.13 18.11
N ARG A 107 0.72 10.18 16.81
CA ARG A 107 0.07 11.07 15.85
C ARG A 107 -1.28 10.51 15.40
N LEU A 108 -2.27 11.39 15.39
CA LEU A 108 -3.58 11.15 14.79
C LEU A 108 -3.78 12.06 13.58
N TYR A 109 -4.38 11.53 12.52
CA TYR A 109 -4.97 12.34 11.46
C TYR A 109 -6.14 13.17 12.00
N HIS A 110 -6.31 14.36 11.43
CA HIS A 110 -7.44 15.23 11.74
C HIS A 110 -8.77 14.70 11.18
N SER A 111 -8.71 13.94 10.09
CA SER A 111 -9.84 13.25 9.49
C SER A 111 -9.56 11.75 9.38
N PRO A 112 -10.57 10.88 9.52
CA PRO A 112 -10.41 9.45 9.27
C PRO A 112 -9.84 9.17 7.87
N SER A 113 -9.06 8.10 7.75
CA SER A 113 -8.61 7.61 6.44
C SER A 113 -9.81 7.20 5.59
N LEU A 114 -9.87 7.67 4.34
CA LEU A 114 -10.95 7.33 3.40
C LEU A 114 -10.81 5.91 2.83
N VAL A 115 -9.59 5.38 2.86
CA VAL A 115 -9.17 4.13 2.22
C VAL A 115 -8.42 3.26 3.21
N ASN A 116 -8.25 1.97 2.89
CA ASN A 116 -7.19 1.21 3.52
C ASN A 116 -5.87 1.78 2.97
N TYR A 117 -5.00 2.24 3.85
CA TYR A 117 -3.77 2.93 3.47
C TYR A 117 -2.57 2.14 3.97
N GLY A 118 -1.52 2.12 3.18
CA GLY A 118 -0.28 1.44 3.48
C GLY A 118 0.65 1.50 2.27
N CYS A 119 1.45 0.48 2.04
CA CYS A 119 2.49 0.54 1.01
C CYS A 119 2.62 -0.76 0.20
N LEU A 120 3.40 -0.69 -0.89
CA LEU A 120 3.92 -1.87 -1.57
C LEU A 120 5.29 -2.26 -0.98
N PRO A 121 5.49 -3.53 -0.60
CA PRO A 121 6.77 -3.97 -0.09
C PRO A 121 7.82 -4.01 -1.19
N GLN A 122 9.09 -4.01 -0.82
CA GLN A 122 10.23 -4.01 -1.73
C GLN A 122 10.23 -2.84 -2.71
N THR A 123 9.73 -1.68 -2.30
CA THR A 123 9.82 -0.42 -3.04
C THR A 123 10.50 0.62 -2.16
N TRP A 124 11.11 1.64 -2.75
CA TRP A 124 11.72 2.74 -2.02
C TRP A 124 11.74 3.99 -2.88
N GLU A 125 11.17 5.07 -2.36
CA GLU A 125 11.23 6.42 -2.90
C GLU A 125 12.59 7.03 -2.52
N ASP A 126 13.63 6.77 -3.34
CA ASP A 126 15.00 7.22 -3.06
C ASP A 126 15.09 8.77 -2.99
N PRO A 127 15.52 9.36 -1.86
CA PRO A 127 15.70 10.81 -1.73
C PRO A 127 16.70 11.41 -2.71
N ASN A 128 17.62 10.61 -3.26
CA ASN A 128 18.61 11.04 -4.23
C ASN A 128 18.11 10.92 -5.68
N HIS A 129 17.02 10.21 -5.91
CA HIS A 129 16.40 10.09 -7.22
C HIS A 129 15.42 11.25 -7.44
N VAL A 130 15.82 12.23 -8.25
CA VAL A 130 14.92 13.33 -8.63
C VAL A 130 13.96 12.84 -9.70
N ASP A 131 12.68 12.67 -9.33
CA ASP A 131 11.65 12.23 -10.25
C ASP A 131 11.37 13.32 -11.32
N PRO A 132 11.31 12.94 -12.61
CA PRO A 132 11.12 13.90 -13.70
C PRO A 132 9.73 14.54 -13.73
N SER A 133 8.71 13.97 -13.09
CA SER A 133 7.35 14.49 -13.08
C SER A 133 7.14 15.48 -11.94
N THR A 134 7.62 15.16 -10.75
CA THR A 134 7.50 16.01 -9.54
C THR A 134 8.62 17.04 -9.44
N LYS A 135 9.81 16.75 -9.98
CA LYS A 135 11.06 17.52 -9.81
C LYS A 135 11.66 17.47 -8.40
N HIS A 136 11.29 16.46 -7.62
CA HIS A 136 11.74 16.28 -6.23
C HIS A 136 12.36 14.89 -6.01
N GLY A 137 13.22 14.77 -4.99
CA GLY A 137 13.68 13.48 -4.46
C GLY A 137 12.55 12.77 -3.72
N GLY A 138 12.63 11.45 -3.57
CA GLY A 138 11.67 10.66 -2.79
C GLY A 138 11.65 10.97 -1.29
N ASP A 139 10.58 10.58 -0.61
CA ASP A 139 10.36 10.79 0.82
C ASP A 139 11.08 9.77 1.74
N ASN A 140 11.90 8.90 1.15
CA ASN A 140 12.69 7.86 1.82
C ASN A 140 11.89 6.64 2.33
N ASP A 141 10.61 6.51 1.97
CA ASP A 141 9.73 5.44 2.42
C ASP A 141 9.39 4.45 1.27
N PRO A 142 8.72 3.31 1.55
CA PRO A 142 8.14 2.49 0.49
C PRO A 142 6.98 3.23 -0.19
N ILE A 143 6.72 2.95 -1.48
CA ILE A 143 5.65 3.62 -2.22
C ILE A 143 4.28 3.38 -1.60
N ASP A 144 3.50 4.46 -1.45
CA ASP A 144 2.21 4.45 -0.79
C ASP A 144 1.07 3.96 -1.69
N VAL A 145 0.06 3.36 -1.04
CA VAL A 145 -1.12 2.77 -1.70
C VAL A 145 -2.39 3.20 -0.98
N CYS A 146 -3.32 3.73 -1.78
CA CYS A 146 -4.72 3.94 -1.45
C CYS A 146 -5.56 2.77 -1.97
N GLU A 147 -5.87 1.80 -1.11
CA GLU A 147 -6.70 0.65 -1.47
C GLU A 147 -8.19 0.99 -1.30
N ILE A 148 -8.89 1.09 -2.43
CA ILE A 148 -10.23 1.69 -2.53
C ILE A 148 -11.39 0.71 -2.29
N GLY A 149 -11.09 -0.54 -1.93
CA GLY A 149 -12.07 -1.59 -1.72
C GLY A 149 -13.10 -1.28 -0.62
N SER A 150 -14.13 -2.10 -0.61
CA SER A 150 -15.28 -2.00 0.29
C SER A 150 -14.96 -2.41 1.73
N ARG A 151 -14.08 -3.40 1.91
CA ARG A 151 -13.72 -3.96 3.23
C ARG A 151 -12.81 -3.03 4.05
N VAL A 152 -12.84 -3.19 5.37
CA VAL A 152 -11.84 -2.60 6.28
C VAL A 152 -10.75 -3.64 6.54
N ALA A 153 -9.50 -3.32 6.22
CA ALA A 153 -8.35 -4.18 6.45
C ALA A 153 -7.80 -4.03 7.88
N SER A 154 -7.09 -5.06 8.37
CA SER A 154 -6.41 -4.98 9.67
C SER A 154 -5.00 -4.39 9.54
N ILE A 155 -4.46 -3.79 10.60
CA ILE A 155 -3.05 -3.35 10.64
C ILE A 155 -2.13 -4.54 10.40
N GLY A 156 -1.22 -4.40 9.44
CA GLY A 156 -0.28 -5.42 8.98
C GLY A 156 -0.91 -6.54 8.15
N GLU A 157 -2.16 -6.42 7.73
CA GLU A 157 -2.72 -7.38 6.79
C GLU A 157 -2.02 -7.29 5.43
N ILE A 158 -1.68 -8.44 4.86
CA ILE A 158 -1.02 -8.54 3.56
C ILE A 158 -1.95 -9.26 2.59
N TYR A 159 -2.30 -8.62 1.48
CA TYR A 159 -3.17 -9.20 0.47
C TYR A 159 -2.88 -8.69 -0.95
N PRO A 160 -3.22 -9.47 -1.99
CA PRO A 160 -3.07 -9.05 -3.37
C PRO A 160 -4.02 -7.91 -3.75
N VAL A 161 -3.47 -6.90 -4.42
CA VAL A 161 -4.21 -5.78 -5.02
C VAL A 161 -3.87 -5.64 -6.50
N LYS A 162 -4.84 -5.17 -7.28
CA LYS A 162 -4.66 -4.74 -8.67
C LYS A 162 -4.47 -3.23 -8.71
N VAL A 163 -3.41 -2.79 -9.37
CA VAL A 163 -3.13 -1.35 -9.58
C VAL A 163 -4.03 -0.80 -10.69
N LEU A 164 -4.56 0.40 -10.45
CA LEU A 164 -5.46 1.11 -11.35
C LEU A 164 -4.83 2.39 -11.91
N GLY A 165 -4.01 3.07 -11.11
CA GLY A 165 -3.34 4.33 -11.47
C GLY A 165 -2.53 4.89 -10.29
N VAL A 166 -2.06 6.13 -10.39
CA VAL A 166 -1.25 6.78 -9.34
C VAL A 166 -1.45 8.30 -9.32
N LEU A 167 -1.39 8.93 -8.14
CA LEU A 167 -1.31 10.38 -7.98
C LEU A 167 0.12 10.79 -7.64
N GLY A 168 0.66 11.81 -8.30
CA GLY A 168 1.99 12.37 -7.99
C GLY A 168 1.89 13.48 -6.96
N MET A 169 1.77 13.14 -5.69
CA MET A 169 1.77 14.12 -4.61
C MET A 169 3.19 14.65 -4.38
N ILE A 170 3.27 15.93 -4.01
CA ILE A 170 4.48 16.57 -3.53
C ILE A 170 4.21 16.95 -2.07
N ASP A 171 4.75 16.17 -1.14
CA ASP A 171 4.57 16.43 0.29
C ASP A 171 5.79 17.17 0.83
N SER A 172 5.60 18.44 1.19
CA SER A 172 6.65 19.23 1.84
C SER A 172 7.97 19.33 1.05
N GLY A 173 7.93 19.18 -0.27
CA GLY A 173 9.09 19.23 -1.17
C GLY A 173 9.71 17.88 -1.50
N GLU A 174 9.03 16.79 -1.18
CA GLU A 174 9.42 15.40 -1.47
C GLU A 174 8.40 14.78 -2.44
N THR A 175 8.88 13.90 -3.33
CA THR A 175 8.04 13.03 -4.15
C THR A 175 7.40 11.99 -3.26
N ASP A 176 6.07 11.89 -3.35
CA ASP A 176 5.26 11.02 -2.51
C ASP A 176 4.16 10.38 -3.36
N TRP A 177 4.46 9.31 -4.10
CA TRP A 177 3.49 8.72 -5.03
C TRP A 177 2.38 7.98 -4.28
N LYS A 178 1.11 8.30 -4.60
CA LYS A 178 -0.05 7.59 -4.04
C LYS A 178 -0.67 6.67 -5.08
N VAL A 179 -0.32 5.39 -5.05
CA VAL A 179 -0.88 4.36 -5.94
C VAL A 179 -2.35 4.13 -5.61
N ILE A 180 -3.20 4.09 -6.64
CA ILE A 180 -4.61 3.71 -6.51
C ILE A 180 -4.74 2.23 -6.86
N ALA A 181 -5.21 1.42 -5.91
CA ALA A 181 -5.33 -0.02 -6.09
C ALA A 181 -6.64 -0.56 -5.49
N ILE A 182 -7.04 -1.76 -5.90
CA ILE A 182 -8.20 -2.46 -5.36
C ILE A 182 -7.85 -3.90 -5.01
N ASN A 183 -8.32 -4.41 -3.87
CA ASN A 183 -8.19 -5.82 -3.51
C ASN A 183 -8.72 -6.71 -4.66
N VAL A 184 -7.95 -7.72 -5.08
CA VAL A 184 -8.36 -8.62 -6.17
C VAL A 184 -9.63 -9.43 -5.85
N ASN A 185 -9.97 -9.55 -4.56
CA ASN A 185 -11.17 -10.23 -4.07
C ASN A 185 -12.31 -9.26 -3.71
N ASP A 186 -12.18 -7.96 -3.98
CA ASP A 186 -13.30 -7.03 -3.80
C ASP A 186 -14.44 -7.39 -4.78
N PRO A 187 -15.72 -7.28 -4.39
CA PRO A 187 -16.84 -7.55 -5.29
C PRO A 187 -16.82 -6.77 -6.60
N LEU A 188 -16.21 -5.58 -6.64
CA LEU A 188 -16.08 -4.76 -7.86
C LEU A 188 -14.77 -5.02 -8.62
N ALA A 189 -13.86 -5.84 -8.09
CA ALA A 189 -12.52 -6.00 -8.67
C ALA A 189 -12.55 -6.56 -10.10
N ALA A 190 -13.53 -7.42 -10.44
CA ALA A 190 -13.66 -7.97 -11.78
C ALA A 190 -14.02 -6.88 -12.83
N ASP A 191 -14.80 -5.88 -12.43
CA ASP A 191 -15.33 -4.83 -13.31
C ASP A 191 -14.40 -3.61 -13.42
N ILE A 192 -13.43 -3.47 -12.51
CA ILE A 192 -12.52 -2.31 -12.44
C ILE A 192 -11.12 -2.76 -12.83
N ASN A 193 -10.66 -2.47 -14.04
CA ASN A 193 -9.32 -2.83 -14.52
C ASN A 193 -8.41 -1.62 -14.79
N ASP A 194 -9.01 -0.43 -14.87
CA ASP A 194 -8.36 0.86 -15.08
C ASP A 194 -9.15 1.97 -14.34
N LEU A 195 -8.52 3.12 -14.04
CA LEU A 195 -9.20 4.27 -13.43
C LEU A 195 -10.49 4.65 -14.15
N ARG A 196 -10.53 4.55 -15.48
CA ARG A 196 -11.73 4.91 -16.27
C ARG A 196 -12.93 4.04 -15.92
N ASP A 197 -12.74 2.81 -15.47
CA ASP A 197 -13.83 1.88 -15.20
C ASP A 197 -14.61 2.28 -13.94
N LEU A 198 -13.98 3.05 -13.04
CA LEU A 198 -14.61 3.59 -11.83
C LEU A 198 -15.87 4.39 -12.13
N ARG A 199 -15.94 5.07 -13.29
CA ARG A 199 -17.07 5.91 -13.71
C ARG A 199 -18.42 5.20 -13.71
N ASN A 200 -18.42 3.87 -13.90
CA ASN A 200 -19.62 3.05 -13.97
C ASN A 200 -19.94 2.36 -12.64
N THR A 201 -19.26 2.73 -11.55
CA THR A 201 -19.35 2.07 -10.25
C THR A 201 -19.69 3.07 -9.14
N PRO A 202 -20.08 2.60 -7.95
CA PRO A 202 -20.20 3.46 -6.77
C PRO A 202 -18.92 4.20 -6.38
N LEU A 203 -17.75 3.81 -6.93
CA LEU A 203 -16.44 4.41 -6.64
C LEU A 203 -16.05 5.54 -7.62
N HIS A 204 -16.95 6.02 -8.48
CA HIS A 204 -16.66 7.03 -9.51
C HIS A 204 -15.96 8.31 -9.00
N ASP A 205 -16.24 8.73 -7.76
CA ASP A 205 -15.64 9.94 -7.16
C ASP A 205 -14.44 9.65 -6.26
N VAL A 206 -14.04 8.39 -6.07
CA VAL A 206 -13.08 8.02 -5.00
C VAL A 206 -11.71 8.64 -5.21
N VAL A 207 -11.21 8.72 -6.45
CA VAL A 207 -9.90 9.31 -6.76
C VAL A 207 -9.89 10.80 -6.46
N SER A 208 -10.95 11.52 -6.84
CA SER A 208 -11.12 12.95 -6.52
C SER A 208 -11.29 13.20 -5.03
N GLN A 209 -11.83 12.24 -4.27
CA GLN A 209 -11.91 12.31 -2.80
C GLN A 209 -10.53 12.08 -2.16
N VAL A 210 -9.78 11.07 -2.63
CA VAL A 210 -8.41 10.79 -2.19
C VAL A 210 -7.49 11.99 -2.45
N HIS A 211 -7.49 12.55 -3.65
CA HIS A 211 -6.72 13.75 -3.98
C HIS A 211 -7.05 14.91 -3.03
N ARG A 212 -8.34 15.23 -2.81
CA ARG A 212 -8.75 16.29 -1.88
C ARG A 212 -8.32 16.01 -0.44
N TRP A 213 -8.39 14.76 -0.01
CA TRP A 213 -7.96 14.38 1.33
C TRP A 213 -6.46 14.67 1.53
N PHE A 214 -5.60 14.19 0.63
CA PHE A 214 -4.14 14.42 0.71
C PHE A 214 -3.72 15.86 0.45
N ARG A 215 -4.48 16.60 -0.34
CA ARG A 215 -4.30 18.04 -0.49
C ARG A 215 -4.52 18.77 0.84
N ASP A 216 -5.56 18.40 1.59
CA ASP A 216 -6.02 19.21 2.73
C ASP A 216 -5.62 18.66 4.12
N TYR A 217 -5.18 17.40 4.26
CA TYR A 217 -5.06 16.73 5.56
C TYR A 217 -4.10 17.40 6.57
N LYS A 218 -3.10 18.15 6.07
CA LYS A 218 -2.12 18.91 6.88
C LYS A 218 -2.54 20.37 7.11
N ILE A 219 -3.64 20.87 6.53
CA ILE A 219 -4.12 22.24 6.77
C ILE A 219 -4.40 22.51 8.26
N PRO A 220 -5.05 21.62 9.02
CA PRO A 220 -5.27 21.85 10.45
C PRO A 220 -3.96 21.90 11.28
N ASP A 221 -2.84 21.48 10.69
CA ASP A 221 -1.50 21.60 11.26
C ASP A 221 -0.83 22.95 10.97
N GLY A 222 -1.54 23.87 10.33
CA GLY A 222 -1.02 25.17 9.90
C GLY A 222 -0.10 25.06 8.68
N LYS A 223 -0.14 23.95 7.94
CA LYS A 223 0.59 23.77 6.68
C LYS A 223 -0.27 24.24 5.50
N PRO A 224 0.35 24.69 4.39
CA PRO A 224 -0.40 24.92 3.15
C PRO A 224 -0.98 23.59 2.62
N PRO A 225 -1.94 23.66 1.68
CA PRO A 225 -2.36 22.49 0.94
C PRO A 225 -1.18 21.83 0.23
N SER A 226 -1.14 20.50 0.18
CA SER A 226 -0.09 19.74 -0.54
C SER A 226 -0.21 19.96 -2.05
N ASP A 227 0.93 20.00 -2.74
CA ASP A 227 0.99 20.15 -4.19
C ASP A 227 0.92 18.79 -4.90
N PHE A 228 0.57 18.81 -6.20
CA PHE A 228 0.52 17.61 -7.03
C PHE A 228 1.08 17.89 -8.42
N ALA A 229 1.84 16.94 -8.95
CA ALA A 229 2.17 16.86 -10.36
C ALA A 229 0.89 16.68 -11.21
N PHE A 230 1.01 16.89 -12.52
CA PHE A 230 -0.08 16.71 -13.48
C PHE A 230 -1.38 17.45 -13.12
N ASN A 231 -1.27 18.61 -12.46
CA ASN A 231 -2.42 19.39 -11.97
C ASN A 231 -3.37 18.60 -11.05
N GLY A 232 -2.88 17.58 -10.34
CA GLY A 232 -3.69 16.72 -9.46
C GLY A 232 -4.45 15.61 -10.17
N GLU A 233 -4.21 15.40 -11.48
CA GLU A 233 -4.82 14.29 -12.23
C GLU A 233 -4.06 12.99 -11.99
N ALA A 234 -4.81 11.93 -11.67
CA ALA A 234 -4.25 10.59 -11.54
C ALA A 234 -3.80 10.06 -12.90
N GLN A 235 -2.60 9.49 -12.94
CA GLN A 235 -2.01 8.88 -14.12
C GLN A 235 -2.48 7.43 -14.28
N SER A 236 -2.33 6.90 -15.49
CA SER A 236 -2.83 5.59 -15.89
C SER A 236 -2.20 4.44 -15.10
N LYS A 237 -2.82 3.26 -15.21
CA LYS A 237 -2.28 2.00 -14.69
C LYS A 237 -0.85 1.74 -15.16
N ASP A 238 -0.58 1.93 -16.46
CA ASP A 238 0.75 1.64 -17.02
C ASP A 238 1.81 2.57 -16.43
N PHE A 239 1.51 3.87 -16.31
CA PHE A 239 2.40 4.82 -15.66
C PHE A 239 2.62 4.47 -14.18
N ALA A 240 1.57 4.06 -13.46
CA ALA A 240 1.70 3.60 -12.09
C ALA A 240 2.63 2.37 -11.97
N VAL A 241 2.54 1.42 -12.91
CA VAL A 241 3.43 0.26 -12.95
C VAL A 241 4.88 0.67 -13.22
N GLU A 242 5.13 1.65 -14.08
CA GLU A 242 6.47 2.20 -14.31
C GLU A 242 7.06 2.84 -13.04
N VAL A 243 6.27 3.63 -12.31
CA VAL A 243 6.67 4.22 -11.02
C VAL A 243 6.99 3.14 -9.98
N ILE A 244 6.15 2.10 -9.88
CA ILE A 244 6.38 0.97 -8.96
C ILE A 244 7.66 0.21 -9.35
N GLN A 245 7.92 0.02 -10.64
CA GLN A 245 9.15 -0.62 -11.09
C GLN A 245 10.38 0.21 -10.75
N GLN A 246 10.33 1.53 -10.95
CA GLN A 246 11.43 2.43 -10.60
C GLN A 246 11.72 2.39 -9.09
N THR A 247 10.70 2.47 -8.23
CA THR A 247 10.88 2.40 -6.77
C THR A 247 11.34 1.01 -6.32
N HIS A 248 10.97 -0.05 -7.04
CA HIS A 248 11.51 -1.39 -6.81
C HIS A 248 13.00 -1.50 -7.16
N GLU A 249 13.43 -0.91 -8.28
CA GLU A 249 14.86 -0.85 -8.64
C GLU A 249 15.67 -0.03 -7.62
N SER A 250 15.11 1.08 -7.13
CA SER A 250 15.70 1.86 -6.04
C SER A 250 15.83 1.02 -4.77
N TRP A 251 14.79 0.28 -4.40
CA TRP A 251 14.84 -0.65 -3.26
C TRP A 251 15.92 -1.73 -3.44
N LYS A 252 16.09 -2.29 -4.65
CA LYS A 252 17.17 -3.26 -4.92
C LYS A 252 18.55 -2.66 -4.68
N GLN A 253 18.75 -1.40 -5.05
CA GLN A 253 20.00 -0.67 -4.77
C GLN A 253 20.17 -0.43 -3.26
N LEU A 254 19.08 -0.10 -2.55
CA LEU A 254 19.08 0.11 -1.09
C LEU A 254 19.49 -1.16 -0.33
N VAL A 255 18.95 -2.32 -0.70
CA VAL A 255 19.27 -3.60 -0.04
C VAL A 255 20.51 -4.28 -0.63
N GLY A 256 21.00 -3.81 -1.77
CA GLY A 256 22.27 -4.21 -2.37
C GLY A 256 23.45 -3.46 -1.73
N ASP A 257 24.62 -4.06 -1.73
CA ASP A 257 25.82 -3.53 -1.05
C ASP A 257 26.33 -2.16 -1.62
N GLU A 258 25.73 -1.63 -2.69
CA GLU A 258 26.18 -0.40 -3.36
C GLU A 258 25.80 0.90 -2.63
N LEU A 259 24.71 0.90 -1.84
CA LEU A 259 24.27 2.07 -1.05
C LEU A 259 24.48 1.90 0.46
N ALA A 260 25.01 0.76 0.91
CA ALA A 260 25.04 0.33 2.31
C ALA A 260 25.91 1.17 3.27
N PHE A 261 26.56 2.25 2.81
CA PHE A 261 27.51 2.98 3.67
C PHE A 261 26.99 4.21 4.41
N ASN A 262 25.73 4.65 4.26
CA ASN A 262 25.22 5.83 5.02
C ASN A 262 23.70 5.87 5.31
N SER A 263 22.92 4.83 5.04
CA SER A 263 21.48 4.85 5.35
C SER A 263 21.19 4.46 6.80
N LYS A 264 20.27 5.18 7.45
CA LYS A 264 19.70 4.80 8.76
C LYS A 264 18.65 3.70 8.65
N LEU A 265 18.19 3.40 7.44
CA LEU A 265 17.18 2.39 7.19
C LEU A 265 17.74 1.00 7.52
N TRP A 266 16.90 0.17 8.14
CA TRP A 266 17.25 -1.20 8.42
C TRP A 266 17.00 -2.06 7.17
N THR A 267 18.03 -2.67 6.60
CA THR A 267 17.97 -3.42 5.32
C THR A 267 18.42 -4.88 5.43
N ARG A 268 18.45 -5.45 6.65
CA ARG A 268 18.98 -6.80 6.99
C ARG A 268 20.50 -6.97 6.82
N THR A 269 21.18 -6.23 5.94
CA THR A 269 22.66 -6.28 5.77
C THR A 269 23.44 -5.53 6.85
N ASN A 270 22.78 -4.67 7.63
CA ASN A 270 23.39 -3.90 8.72
C ASN A 270 23.55 -4.67 10.06
N VAL A 271 23.87 -5.98 10.02
CA VAL A 271 24.18 -6.79 11.21
C VAL A 271 25.60 -7.32 11.17
#